data_AF-A0A932L0P2-F1
#
_entry.id   AF-A0A932L0P2-F1
#
_cell.length_a   1.000
_cell.length_b   1.000
_cell.length_c   1.000
_cell.angle_alpha   90.00
_cell.angle_beta   90.00
_cell.angle_gamma   90.00
#
_symmetry.space_group_name_H-M   'P 1'
#
loop_
_entity.id
_entity.type
_entity.pdbx_description
1 polymer ?
#
loop_
_entity_poly.entity_id
_entity_poly.type
_entity_poly.pdbx_seq_one_letter_code
_entity_poly.pdbx_strand_id
1 'polypeptide(L)'
;MPAPALTHAARLVRDFDRERFVTALFAPAERREALMVLYAFNTEIARVQESVREPMAGMIRLQWWRDTLIAGAEGALLDHHPVARPLGELIRSHDLGLDLFEDLISSREADLEGGQPSDMDALCRYAERSSAALSQLAARILGAEQGWDAFHPTITRRRSRPVRLFFAHLLGQY
;
A
#
# COMPACT_ATOMS: atom_id res chain seq x y z
N MET A 1 -21.36 -22.54 -16.62
CA MET A 1 -21.11 -22.62 -15.17
C MET A 1 -21.35 -21.25 -14.55
N PRO A 2 -21.94 -21.14 -13.36
CA PRO A 2 -21.95 -19.87 -12.64
C PRO A 2 -20.49 -19.42 -12.41
N ALA A 3 -20.25 -18.11 -12.44
CA ALA A 3 -18.95 -17.57 -12.06
C ALA A 3 -18.62 -18.03 -10.63
N PRO A 4 -17.36 -18.43 -10.33
CA PRO A 4 -16.97 -18.84 -8.99
C PRO A 4 -17.27 -17.72 -7.99
N ALA A 5 -17.76 -18.09 -6.81
CA ALA A 5 -18.03 -17.13 -5.75
C ALA A 5 -16.74 -16.42 -5.34
N LEU A 6 -16.81 -15.09 -5.15
CA LEU A 6 -15.68 -14.31 -4.66
C LEU A 6 -15.21 -14.85 -3.31
N THR A 7 -13.90 -14.85 -3.06
CA THR A 7 -13.33 -15.19 -1.75
C THR A 7 -13.67 -14.12 -0.71
N HIS A 8 -13.38 -14.38 0.57
CA HIS A 8 -13.57 -13.38 1.62
C HIS A 8 -12.76 -12.11 1.34
N ALA A 9 -11.47 -12.26 1.00
CA ALA A 9 -10.60 -11.16 0.63
C ALA A 9 -11.17 -10.35 -0.54
N ALA A 10 -11.57 -11.02 -1.63
CA ALA A 10 -12.13 -10.34 -2.80
C ALA A 10 -13.43 -9.58 -2.48
N ARG A 11 -14.31 -10.12 -1.60
CA ARG A 11 -15.51 -9.40 -1.14
C ARG A 11 -15.15 -8.18 -0.31
N LEU A 12 -14.21 -8.32 0.63
CA LEU A 12 -13.77 -7.22 1.48
C LEU A 12 -13.23 -6.05 0.64
N VAL A 13 -12.35 -6.34 -0.33
CA VAL A 13 -11.79 -5.33 -1.24
C VAL A 13 -12.88 -4.74 -2.13
N ARG A 14 -13.81 -5.55 -2.66
CA ARG A 14 -14.93 -5.02 -3.46
C ARG A 14 -15.78 -4.02 -2.67
N ASP A 15 -16.04 -4.32 -1.40
CA ASP A 15 -16.97 -3.57 -0.57
C ASP A 15 -16.33 -2.29 0.03
N PHE A 16 -15.01 -2.28 0.24
CA PHE A 16 -14.30 -1.18 0.92
C PHE A 16 -13.17 -0.52 0.13
N ASP A 17 -12.70 -1.12 -0.98
CA ASP A 17 -11.65 -0.59 -1.85
C ASP A 17 -11.93 -0.94 -3.33
N ARG A 18 -12.99 -0.33 -3.85
CA ARG A 18 -13.52 -0.63 -5.20
C ARG A 18 -12.52 -0.36 -6.31
N GLU A 19 -11.66 0.65 -6.16
CA GLU A 19 -10.63 0.97 -7.15
C GLU A 19 -9.61 -0.15 -7.26
N ARG A 20 -9.08 -0.65 -6.15
CA ARG A 20 -8.15 -1.80 -6.17
C ARG A 20 -8.84 -3.08 -6.59
N PHE A 21 -10.11 -3.29 -6.21
CA PHE A 21 -10.87 -4.45 -6.69
C PHE A 21 -10.91 -4.49 -8.22
N VAL A 22 -11.33 -3.39 -8.86
CA VAL A 22 -11.44 -3.32 -10.32
C VAL A 22 -10.06 -3.41 -10.98
N THR A 23 -9.06 -2.73 -10.43
CA THR A 23 -7.69 -2.73 -10.97
C THR A 23 -7.07 -4.12 -10.94
N ALA A 24 -7.28 -4.89 -9.87
CA ALA A 24 -6.80 -6.26 -9.76
C ALA A 24 -7.39 -7.20 -10.82
N LEU A 25 -8.56 -6.89 -11.39
CA LEU A 25 -9.16 -7.72 -12.46
C LEU A 25 -8.36 -7.68 -13.77
N PHE A 26 -7.51 -6.67 -13.96
CA PHE A 26 -6.61 -6.59 -15.13
C PHE A 26 -5.34 -7.44 -14.98
N ALA A 27 -5.05 -7.95 -13.78
CA ALA A 27 -3.92 -8.87 -13.57
C ALA A 27 -4.19 -10.26 -14.17
N PRO A 28 -3.14 -11.07 -14.42
CA PRO A 28 -3.28 -12.49 -14.77
C PRO A 28 -4.17 -13.22 -13.76
N ALA A 29 -5.05 -14.10 -14.24
CA ALA A 29 -6.10 -14.72 -13.44
C ALA A 29 -5.55 -15.44 -12.19
N GLU A 30 -4.40 -16.10 -12.35
CA GLU A 30 -3.64 -16.82 -11.32
C GLU A 30 -3.03 -15.92 -10.25
N ARG A 31 -2.90 -14.60 -10.49
CA ARG A 31 -2.37 -13.62 -9.51
C ARG A 31 -3.45 -12.80 -8.82
N ARG A 32 -4.69 -12.83 -9.32
CA ARG A 32 -5.77 -11.97 -8.80
C ARG A 32 -6.06 -12.21 -7.33
N GLU A 33 -6.14 -13.48 -6.92
CA GLU A 33 -6.44 -13.81 -5.52
C GLU A 33 -5.32 -13.33 -4.58
N ALA A 34 -4.06 -13.48 -4.98
CA ALA A 34 -2.91 -12.98 -4.23
C ALA A 34 -2.99 -11.45 -4.02
N LEU A 35 -3.35 -10.70 -5.07
CA LEU A 35 -3.60 -9.25 -4.95
C LEU A 35 -4.79 -8.94 -4.04
N MET A 36 -5.89 -9.70 -4.13
CA MET A 36 -7.06 -9.51 -3.27
C MET A 36 -6.71 -9.72 -1.80
N VAL A 37 -5.87 -10.71 -1.47
CA VAL A 37 -5.40 -10.96 -0.10
C VAL A 37 -4.55 -9.79 0.41
N LEU A 38 -3.59 -9.32 -0.39
CA LEU A 38 -2.77 -8.15 -0.05
C LEU A 38 -3.63 -6.90 0.19
N TYR A 39 -4.58 -6.63 -0.71
CA TYR A 39 -5.45 -5.46 -0.61
C TYR A 39 -6.48 -5.59 0.52
N ALA A 40 -6.93 -6.81 0.84
CA ALA A 40 -7.78 -7.06 1.99
C ALA A 40 -7.04 -6.73 3.28
N PHE A 41 -5.79 -7.17 3.44
CA PHE A 41 -4.94 -6.77 4.55
C PHE A 41 -4.81 -5.23 4.66
N ASN A 42 -4.45 -4.56 3.55
CA ASN A 42 -4.35 -3.10 3.53
C ASN A 42 -5.67 -2.42 3.93
N THR A 43 -6.80 -2.97 3.49
CA THR A 43 -8.14 -2.49 3.85
C THR A 43 -8.38 -2.61 5.34
N GLU A 44 -8.02 -3.73 5.97
CA GLU A 44 -8.24 -3.94 7.41
C GLU A 44 -7.39 -3.02 8.27
N ILE A 45 -6.13 -2.79 7.93
CA ILE A 45 -5.28 -1.86 8.68
C ILE A 45 -5.69 -0.40 8.46
N ALA A 46 -6.09 -0.01 7.25
CA ALA A 46 -6.53 1.36 6.95
C ALA A 46 -7.82 1.72 7.70
N ARG A 47 -8.73 0.76 7.83
CA ARG A 47 -10.01 0.94 8.53
C ARG A 47 -9.89 0.92 10.05
N VAL A 48 -8.71 0.65 10.61
CA VAL A 48 -8.53 0.65 12.08
C VAL A 48 -8.96 1.99 12.67
N GLN A 49 -8.49 3.10 12.09
CA GLN A 49 -8.83 4.46 12.54
C GLN A 49 -10.33 4.75 12.52
N GLU A 50 -11.07 4.22 11.53
CA GLU A 50 -12.52 4.37 11.44
C GLU A 50 -13.27 3.51 12.47
N SER A 51 -12.66 2.43 12.93
CA SER A 51 -13.28 1.41 13.77
C SER A 51 -13.11 1.62 15.28
N VAL A 52 -12.19 2.50 15.69
CA VAL A 52 -11.86 2.73 17.10
C VAL A 52 -12.21 4.14 17.56
N ARG A 53 -12.61 4.27 18.83
CA ARG A 53 -12.84 5.58 19.48
C ARG A 53 -11.62 6.09 20.23
N GLU A 54 -10.82 5.17 20.75
CA GLU A 54 -9.62 5.47 21.53
C GLU A 54 -8.38 5.06 20.72
N PRO A 55 -7.38 5.93 20.54
CA PRO A 55 -6.17 5.62 19.76
C PRO A 55 -5.48 4.33 20.22
N MET A 56 -5.45 4.08 21.54
CA MET A 56 -4.84 2.89 22.12
C MET A 56 -5.46 1.58 21.60
N ALA A 57 -6.77 1.54 21.41
CA ALA A 57 -7.42 0.35 20.83
C ALA A 57 -6.98 0.11 19.38
N GLY A 58 -6.73 1.18 18.63
CA GLY A 58 -6.16 1.11 17.28
C GLY A 58 -4.74 0.55 17.30
N MET A 59 -3.89 1.06 18.20
CA MET A 59 -2.51 0.58 18.38
C MET A 59 -2.46 -0.90 18.72
N ILE A 60 -3.32 -1.39 19.63
CA ILE A 60 -3.39 -2.81 19.98
C ILE A 60 -3.73 -3.66 18.74
N ARG A 61 -4.68 -3.20 17.91
CA ARG A 61 -5.08 -3.92 16.70
C ARG A 61 -3.99 -3.93 15.63
N LEU A 62 -3.24 -2.84 15.48
CA LEU A 62 -2.10 -2.77 14.58
C LEU A 62 -0.92 -3.62 15.07
N GLN A 63 -0.68 -3.67 16.39
CA GLN A 63 0.30 -4.56 16.97
C GLN A 63 -0.05 -6.04 16.74
N TRP A 64 -1.32 -6.42 16.91
CA TRP A 64 -1.77 -7.77 16.59
C TRP A 64 -1.49 -8.14 15.13
N TRP A 65 -1.63 -7.19 14.19
CA TRP A 65 -1.28 -7.41 12.80
C TRP A 65 0.22 -7.65 12.59
N ARG A 66 1.10 -6.90 13.29
CA ARG A 66 2.55 -7.17 13.25
C ARG A 66 2.88 -8.59 13.70
N ASP A 67 2.36 -8.96 14.86
CA ASP A 67 2.61 -10.29 15.44
C ASP A 67 2.08 -11.39 14.50
N THR A 68 0.93 -11.15 13.89
CA THR A 68 0.31 -12.05 12.89
C THR A 68 1.16 -12.20 11.63
N LEU A 69 1.76 -11.11 11.13
CA LEU A 69 2.65 -11.16 9.95
C LEU A 69 3.91 -11.96 10.24
N ILE A 70 4.52 -11.75 11.41
CA ILE A 70 5.71 -12.50 11.87
C ILE A 70 5.38 -14.00 11.95
N ALA A 71 4.31 -14.34 12.68
CA ALA A 71 3.86 -15.72 12.81
C ALA A 71 3.53 -16.35 11.45
N GLY A 72 2.90 -15.60 10.54
CA GLY A 72 2.58 -16.04 9.19
C GLY A 72 3.81 -16.34 8.34
N ALA A 73 4.84 -15.48 8.42
CA ALA A 73 6.11 -15.67 7.74
C ALA A 73 6.87 -16.90 8.25
N GLU A 74 6.80 -17.17 9.56
CA GLU A 74 7.38 -18.35 10.21
C GLU A 74 6.59 -19.64 9.96
N GLY A 75 5.43 -19.55 9.29
CA GLY A 75 4.58 -20.70 8.96
C GLY A 75 3.73 -21.21 10.12
N ALA A 76 3.55 -20.39 11.17
CA ALA A 76 2.64 -20.71 12.25
C ALA A 76 1.19 -20.84 11.74
N LEU A 77 0.40 -21.67 12.41
CA LEU A 77 -1.03 -21.75 12.15
C LEU A 77 -1.69 -20.47 12.65
N LEU A 78 -1.95 -19.55 11.72
CA LEU A 78 -2.75 -18.37 12.01
C LEU A 78 -4.19 -18.79 12.31
N ASP A 79 -4.77 -18.15 13.33
CA ASP A 79 -6.15 -18.32 13.76
C ASP A 79 -7.13 -18.28 12.58
N HIS A 80 -8.40 -18.63 12.82
CA HIS A 80 -9.46 -18.65 11.79
C HIS A 80 -9.78 -17.29 11.13
N HIS A 81 -8.89 -16.29 11.25
CA HIS A 81 -9.00 -15.00 10.59
C HIS A 81 -8.90 -15.17 9.06
N PRO A 82 -9.95 -14.76 8.32
CA PRO A 82 -10.10 -15.08 6.90
C PRO A 82 -9.10 -14.38 5.98
N VAL A 83 -8.44 -13.32 6.45
CA VAL A 83 -7.37 -12.61 5.71
C VAL A 83 -5.98 -13.02 6.19
N ALA A 84 -5.79 -13.28 7.49
CA ALA A 84 -4.45 -13.52 8.03
C ALA A 84 -3.85 -14.82 7.50
N ARG A 85 -4.65 -15.90 7.50
CA ARG A 85 -4.21 -17.20 6.99
C ARG A 85 -3.71 -17.15 5.55
N PRO A 86 -4.50 -16.69 4.56
CA PRO A 86 -4.01 -16.61 3.19
C PRO A 86 -2.87 -15.59 3.04
N LEU A 87 -2.79 -14.56 3.89
CA LEU A 87 -1.67 -13.61 3.88
C LEU A 87 -0.35 -14.28 4.30
N GLY A 88 -0.35 -15.13 5.33
CA GLY A 88 0.84 -15.88 5.72
C GLY A 88 1.31 -16.85 4.62
N GLU A 89 0.38 -17.47 3.90
CA GLU A 89 0.71 -18.29 2.71
C GLU A 89 1.26 -17.43 1.55
N LEU A 90 0.67 -16.25 1.32
CA LEU A 90 1.12 -15.30 0.31
C LEU A 90 2.56 -14.84 0.58
N ILE A 91 2.86 -14.47 1.83
CA ILE A 91 4.20 -14.02 2.26
C ILE A 91 5.24 -15.10 1.93
N ARG A 92 4.97 -16.36 2.30
CA ARG A 92 5.91 -17.46 2.07
C ARG A 92 6.03 -17.87 0.60
N SER A 93 4.91 -17.92 -0.13
CA SER A 93 4.91 -18.37 -1.54
C SER A 93 5.54 -17.36 -2.51
N HIS A 94 5.60 -16.08 -2.12
CA HIS A 94 6.19 -15.01 -2.92
C HIS A 94 7.48 -14.42 -2.33
N ASP A 95 8.03 -15.03 -1.26
CA ASP A 95 9.23 -14.56 -0.55
C ASP A 95 9.17 -13.06 -0.21
N LEU A 96 8.03 -12.63 0.32
CA LEU A 96 7.79 -11.22 0.62
C LEU A 96 8.43 -10.88 1.98
N GLY A 97 9.49 -10.08 1.96
CA GLY A 97 10.06 -9.49 3.17
C GLY A 97 9.04 -8.65 3.96
N LEU A 98 9.19 -8.63 5.28
CA LEU A 98 8.23 -7.97 6.19
C LEU A 98 8.38 -6.44 6.26
N ASP A 99 9.50 -5.88 5.80
CA ASP A 99 9.79 -4.44 5.91
C ASP A 99 8.70 -3.56 5.29
N LEU A 100 8.20 -3.93 4.11
CA LEU A 100 7.13 -3.19 3.44
C LEU A 100 5.78 -3.33 4.16
N PHE A 101 5.54 -4.44 4.85
CA PHE A 101 4.34 -4.58 5.68
C PHE A 101 4.45 -3.75 6.95
N GLU A 102 5.65 -3.66 7.54
CA GLU A 102 5.91 -2.79 8.68
C GLU A 102 5.73 -1.31 8.31
N ASP A 103 6.23 -0.89 7.15
CA ASP A 103 6.00 0.47 6.64
C ASP A 103 4.50 0.79 6.54
N LEU A 104 3.70 -0.14 6.03
CA LEU A 104 2.24 0.01 5.94
C LEU A 104 1.60 0.15 7.32
N ILE A 105 1.96 -0.69 8.30
CA ILE A 105 1.41 -0.62 9.65
C ILE A 105 1.84 0.68 10.33
N SER A 106 3.13 1.00 10.30
CA SER A 106 3.70 2.24 10.83
C SER A 106 3.01 3.49 10.25
N SER A 107 2.63 3.47 8.96
CA SER A 107 1.87 4.57 8.37
C SER A 107 0.49 4.75 9.00
N ARG A 108 -0.17 3.65 9.40
CA ARG A 108 -1.50 3.70 10.07
C ARG A 108 -1.41 4.12 11.53
N GLU A 109 -0.30 3.84 12.19
CA GLU A 109 -0.04 4.38 13.53
C GLU A 109 0.12 5.90 13.49
N ALA A 110 0.89 6.41 12.52
CA ALA A 110 1.01 7.85 12.32
C ALA A 110 -0.36 8.50 11.98
N ASP A 111 -1.20 7.83 11.19
CA ASP A 111 -2.57 8.27 10.89
C ASP A 111 -3.43 8.37 12.18
N LEU A 112 -3.28 7.42 13.13
CA LEU A 112 -3.98 7.43 14.43
C LEU A 112 -3.55 8.59 15.34
N GLU A 113 -2.29 9.01 15.26
CA GLU A 113 -1.76 10.15 16.03
C GLU A 113 -2.27 11.52 15.52
N GLY A 114 -2.74 11.58 14.26
CA GLY A 114 -3.45 12.75 13.72
C GLY A 114 -2.57 13.92 13.28
N GLY A 115 -1.27 13.70 13.04
CA GLY A 115 -0.33 14.72 12.59
C GLY A 115 -0.37 14.96 11.07
N GLN A 116 -0.29 16.21 10.64
CA GLN A 116 -0.06 16.55 9.23
C GLN A 116 1.45 16.53 8.92
N PRO A 117 1.86 16.15 7.70
CA PRO A 117 3.25 16.29 7.27
C PRO A 117 3.74 17.73 7.44
N SER A 118 4.91 17.90 8.07
CA SER A 118 5.49 19.22 8.37
C SER A 118 5.98 19.96 7.12
N ASP A 119 6.37 19.21 6.09
CA ASP A 119 6.94 19.71 4.85
C ASP A 119 6.75 18.67 3.71
N MET A 120 7.24 19.01 2.53
CA MET A 120 7.16 18.15 1.35
C MET A 120 7.94 16.83 1.53
N ASP A 121 9.08 16.86 2.22
CA ASP A 121 9.89 15.66 2.42
C ASP A 121 9.18 14.67 3.37
N ALA A 122 8.50 15.19 4.40
CA ALA A 122 7.63 14.41 5.28
C ALA A 122 6.46 13.80 4.52
N LEU A 123 5.85 14.55 3.60
CA LEU A 123 4.77 14.04 2.75
C LEU A 123 5.27 12.94 1.80
N CYS A 124 6.45 13.10 1.19
CA CYS A 124 7.07 12.07 0.36
C CYS A 124 7.34 10.79 1.15
N ARG A 125 7.93 10.89 2.36
CA ARG A 125 8.16 9.73 3.23
C ARG A 125 6.86 9.02 3.61
N TYR A 126 5.79 9.77 3.87
CA TYR A 126 4.47 9.18 4.10
C TYR A 126 3.97 8.41 2.88
N ALA A 127 4.07 8.99 1.67
CA ALA A 127 3.65 8.35 0.43
C ALA A 127 4.46 7.09 0.11
N GLU A 128 5.77 7.09 0.41
CA GLU A 128 6.68 5.96 0.28
C GLU A 128 6.26 4.79 1.18
N ARG A 129 6.00 5.06 2.47
CA ARG A 129 5.63 4.04 3.46
C ARG A 129 4.20 3.52 3.33
N SER A 130 3.33 4.28 2.68
CA SER A 130 1.93 3.90 2.46
C SER A 130 1.72 3.35 1.05
N SER A 131 1.44 4.22 0.09
CA SER A 131 1.04 3.85 -1.27
C SER A 131 2.15 3.14 -2.05
N ALA A 132 3.41 3.55 -1.90
CA ALA A 132 4.51 2.93 -2.63
C ALA A 132 4.85 1.56 -2.06
N ALA A 133 4.87 1.37 -0.74
CA ALA A 133 5.07 0.07 -0.11
C ALA A 133 4.04 -0.97 -0.59
N LEU A 134 2.75 -0.59 -0.61
CA LEU A 134 1.70 -1.46 -1.13
C LEU A 134 1.89 -1.81 -2.62
N SER A 135 2.28 -0.82 -3.42
CA SER A 135 2.51 -1.00 -4.86
C SER A 135 3.71 -1.91 -5.13
N GLN A 136 4.77 -1.81 -4.33
CA GLN A 136 5.94 -2.68 -4.40
C GLN A 136 5.60 -4.12 -4.05
N LEU A 137 4.81 -4.36 -3.00
CA LEU A 137 4.31 -5.70 -2.67
C LEU A 137 3.47 -6.29 -3.82
N ALA A 138 2.55 -5.50 -4.39
CA ALA A 138 1.76 -5.93 -5.53
C ALA A 138 2.62 -6.25 -6.76
N ALA A 139 3.66 -5.44 -7.04
CA ALA A 139 4.58 -5.69 -8.14
C ALA A 139 5.36 -7.01 -7.95
N ARG A 140 5.83 -7.29 -6.73
CA ARG A 140 6.49 -8.58 -6.40
C ARG A 140 5.54 -9.77 -6.58
N ILE A 141 4.29 -9.64 -6.18
CA ILE A 141 3.24 -10.66 -6.43
C ILE A 141 3.07 -10.92 -7.93
N LEU A 142 3.14 -9.86 -8.74
CA LEU A 142 3.04 -9.94 -10.20
C LEU A 142 4.32 -10.43 -10.89
N GLY A 143 5.40 -10.66 -10.16
CA GLY A 143 6.67 -11.19 -10.67
C GLY A 143 7.68 -10.13 -11.13
N ALA A 144 7.53 -8.87 -10.71
CA ALA A 144 8.59 -7.88 -10.89
C ALA A 144 9.79 -8.25 -10.01
N GLU A 145 10.96 -8.40 -10.63
CA GLU A 145 12.23 -8.55 -9.89
C GLU A 145 12.54 -7.26 -9.11
N GLN A 146 13.29 -7.38 -8.01
CA GLN A 146 13.79 -6.21 -7.28
C GLN A 146 14.76 -5.44 -8.18
N GLY A 147 14.23 -4.46 -8.92
CA GLY A 147 14.97 -3.65 -9.88
C GLY A 147 14.31 -2.31 -10.17
N TRP A 148 13.35 -1.89 -9.34
CA TRP A 148 12.98 -0.49 -9.29
C TRP A 148 13.91 0.18 -8.27
N ASP A 149 15.12 0.53 -8.71
CA ASP A 149 15.94 1.49 -7.97
C ASP A 149 15.05 2.71 -7.73
N ALA A 150 14.71 2.90 -6.46
CA ALA A 150 13.77 3.88 -5.95
C ALA A 150 13.89 5.16 -6.76
N PHE A 151 12.74 5.65 -7.23
CA PHE A 151 12.51 6.97 -7.82
C PHE A 151 13.76 7.85 -7.69
N HIS A 152 14.66 7.77 -8.68
CA HIS A 152 15.96 8.46 -8.59
C HIS A 152 15.66 9.92 -8.19
N PRO A 153 16.27 10.47 -7.13
CA PRO A 153 15.93 11.82 -6.62
C PRO A 153 16.21 12.94 -7.64
N THR A 154 16.62 12.59 -8.86
CA THR A 154 16.90 13.48 -9.98
C THR A 154 15.65 14.18 -10.53
N ILE A 155 14.43 13.70 -10.26
CA ILE A 155 13.20 14.33 -10.79
C ILE A 155 12.78 15.61 -10.03
N THR A 156 13.37 15.96 -8.88
CA THR A 156 12.99 17.16 -8.11
C THR A 156 14.12 18.16 -7.82
N ARG A 157 15.04 18.35 -8.77
CA ARG A 157 15.88 19.57 -8.76
C ARG A 157 15.98 20.27 -10.11
N ARG A 158 14.85 20.47 -10.79
CA ARG A 158 14.76 21.60 -11.72
C ARG A 158 14.67 22.87 -10.88
N ARG A 159 15.84 23.47 -10.56
CA ARG A 159 15.94 24.82 -9.99
C ARG A 159 14.93 25.70 -10.72
N SER A 160 14.03 26.31 -9.96
CA SER A 160 13.13 27.35 -10.41
C SER A 160 13.96 28.41 -11.14
N ARG A 161 13.98 28.38 -12.47
CA ARG A 161 14.41 29.55 -13.23
C ARG A 161 13.32 30.59 -12.98
N PRO A 162 13.63 31.78 -12.45
CA PRO A 162 12.63 32.81 -12.34
C PRO A 162 12.07 33.06 -13.74
N VAL A 163 10.74 33.04 -13.86
CA VAL A 163 10.04 33.46 -15.07
C VAL A 163 10.25 34.97 -15.18
N ARG A 164 11.38 35.37 -15.73
CA ARG A 164 11.66 36.73 -16.17
C ARG A 164 12.18 36.66 -17.60
N LEU A 165 11.41 37.29 -18.48
CA LEU A 165 11.77 37.80 -19.80
C LEU A 165 11.88 36.77 -20.93
N PHE A 166 10.73 36.40 -21.48
CA PHE A 166 10.56 36.19 -22.92
C PHE A 166 9.30 36.93 -23.39
N PHE A 167 9.34 38.26 -23.33
CA PHE A 167 8.42 39.15 -24.04
C PHE A 167 9.21 40.40 -24.46
N ALA A 168 10.11 40.21 -25.42
CA ALA A 168 10.80 41.30 -26.13
C ALA A 168 11.34 40.81 -27.48
N HIS A 169 10.46 40.27 -28.35
CA HIS A 169 10.82 40.13 -29.78
C HIS A 169 9.62 40.04 -30.74
N LEU A 170 8.51 40.73 -30.47
CA LEU A 170 7.36 40.67 -31.39
C LEU A 170 6.43 41.91 -31.42
N LEU A 171 6.98 43.12 -31.27
CA LEU A 171 6.31 44.37 -31.67
C LEU A 171 7.36 45.41 -32.10
N GLY A 172 7.88 45.25 -33.33
CA GLY A 172 8.86 46.16 -33.92
C GLY A 172 8.78 46.24 -35.45
N GLN A 173 7.65 45.85 -36.04
CA GLN A 173 7.27 46.22 -37.39
C GLN A 173 5.77 46.49 -37.40
N TYR A 174 5.44 47.78 -37.29
CA TYR A 174 4.36 48.55 -37.93
C TYR A 174 4.15 49.83 -37.13
#